data_AF-A0A0C6FMX4-F1
#
_entry.id   AF-A0A0C6FMX4-F1
#
_cell.length_a   1.000
_cell.length_b   1.000
_cell.length_c   1.000
_cell.angle_alpha   90.00
_cell.angle_beta   90.00
_cell.angle_gamma   90.00
#
_symmetry.space_group_name_H-M   'P 1'
#
loop_
_entity.id
_entity.type
_entity.pdbx_description
1 polymer ?
#
loop_
_entity_poly.entity_id
_entity_poly.type
_entity_poly.pdbx_seq_one_letter_code
_entity_poly.pdbx_strand_id
1 'polypeptide(L)'
;MPHHDTTALSGTIQHVFAHRFTLEADGAVHLADLGPKGAEAFPLAAGLAVTLEGERRPSEIKVARIATPGRAPVEIHHKKPNHPGKSRSDAPVDPAAALAAVTAAGWTPTGEPRLKPKHVEVLARRDDGAWTELHVDASGAIYKEKAPDAAKWGAALA
;
A
#
# COMPACT_ATOMS: atom_id res chain seq x y z
N MET A 1 5.13 13.94 -18.19
CA MET A 1 5.98 12.74 -18.03
C MET A 1 6.84 12.98 -16.80
N PRO A 2 6.74 12.22 -15.69
CA PRO A 2 7.68 12.41 -14.59
C PRO A 2 9.05 11.94 -15.06
N HIS A 3 10.03 12.83 -15.05
CA HIS A 3 11.43 12.50 -15.31
C HIS A 3 11.93 11.70 -14.10
N HIS A 4 12.22 10.42 -14.31
CA HIS A 4 12.93 9.61 -13.32
C HIS A 4 14.42 9.94 -13.50
N ASP A 5 14.94 10.82 -12.65
CA ASP A 5 16.37 11.15 -12.66
C ASP A 5 17.14 9.97 -12.08
N THR A 6 17.66 9.13 -12.97
CA THR A 6 18.62 8.08 -12.60
C THR A 6 19.96 8.73 -12.26
N THR A 7 20.55 8.31 -11.14
CA THR A 7 21.85 8.79 -10.65
C THR A 7 22.80 7.62 -10.45
N ALA A 8 24.09 7.86 -10.67
CA ALA A 8 25.17 6.92 -10.42
C ALA A 8 26.19 7.58 -9.49
N LEU A 9 26.58 6.89 -8.41
CA LEU A 9 27.50 7.42 -7.40
C LEU A 9 28.51 6.34 -7.00
N SER A 10 29.73 6.77 -6.68
CA SER A 10 30.73 5.93 -6.02
C SER A 10 31.15 6.56 -4.71
N GLY A 11 31.20 5.78 -3.64
CA GLY A 11 31.43 6.32 -2.31
C GLY A 11 31.62 5.26 -1.23
N THR A 12 31.65 5.70 0.02
CA THR A 12 31.81 4.81 1.18
C THR A 12 30.54 4.77 2.00
N ILE A 13 30.11 3.58 2.39
CA ILE A 13 28.96 3.40 3.28
C ILE A 13 29.34 3.87 4.68
N GLN A 14 28.57 4.80 5.25
CA GLN A 14 28.80 5.31 6.61
C GLN A 14 27.94 4.60 7.66
N HIS A 15 26.64 4.49 7.42
CA HIS A 15 25.69 3.87 8.35
C HIS A 15 24.74 2.94 7.62
N VAL A 16 24.33 1.86 8.28
CA VAL A 16 23.40 0.85 7.75
C VAL A 16 22.18 0.73 8.67
N PHE A 17 20.99 0.81 8.08
CA PHE A 17 19.68 0.72 8.72
C PHE A 17 18.85 -0.36 8.02
N ALA A 18 19.03 -1.61 8.42
CA ALA A 18 18.47 -2.77 7.71
C ALA A 18 18.86 -2.78 6.22
N HIS A 19 17.94 -2.41 5.33
CA HIS A 19 18.15 -2.38 3.88
C HIS A 19 18.43 -0.98 3.30
N ARG A 20 18.50 0.02 4.18
CA ARG A 20 18.89 1.39 3.85
C ARG A 20 20.27 1.70 4.38
N PHE A 21 20.98 2.62 3.75
CA PHE A 21 22.30 3.04 4.20
C PHE A 21 22.61 4.46 3.73
N THR A 22 23.54 5.11 4.42
CA THR A 22 24.08 6.39 3.98
C THR A 22 25.39 6.18 3.22
N LEU A 23 25.50 6.77 2.03
CA LEU A 23 26.70 6.79 1.20
C LEU A 23 27.31 8.20 1.25
N GLU A 24 28.57 8.31 1.64
CA GLU A 24 29.35 9.52 1.40
C GLU A 24 29.99 9.46 0.01
N ALA A 25 29.60 10.38 -0.87
CA ALA A 25 30.09 10.51 -2.24
C ALA A 25 30.10 12.00 -2.62
N ASP A 26 31.10 12.44 -3.40
CA ASP A 26 31.20 13.82 -3.90
C ASP A 26 31.08 14.90 -2.81
N GLY A 27 31.57 14.62 -1.60
CA GLY A 27 31.51 15.55 -0.46
C GLY A 27 30.12 15.70 0.17
N ALA A 28 29.14 14.87 -0.22
CA ALA A 28 27.79 14.86 0.31
C ALA A 28 27.40 13.48 0.85
N VAL A 29 26.43 13.46 1.77
CA VAL A 29 25.84 12.23 2.29
C VAL A 29 24.51 11.98 1.60
N HIS A 30 24.35 10.79 1.02
CA HIS A 30 23.14 10.36 0.34
C HIS A 30 22.50 9.18 1.05
N LEU A 31 21.18 9.23 1.26
CA LEU A 31 20.42 8.06 1.70
C LEU A 31 20.10 7.17 0.49
N ALA A 32 20.37 5.87 0.62
CA ALA A 32 20.14 4.86 -0.41
C ALA A 32 19.38 3.66 0.15
N ASP A 33 18.56 3.03 -0.70
CA ASP A 33 17.67 1.92 -0.34
C ASP A 33 17.83 0.75 -1.34
N LEU A 34 18.29 -0.41 -0.86
CA LEU A 34 18.38 -1.67 -1.62
C LEU A 34 17.10 -2.50 -1.59
N GLY A 35 16.18 -2.20 -0.67
CA GLY A 35 15.06 -3.05 -0.32
C GLY A 35 15.51 -4.37 0.35
N PRO A 36 14.59 -5.11 1.00
CA PRO A 36 14.94 -6.33 1.73
C PRO A 36 15.70 -7.35 0.88
N LYS A 37 15.22 -7.62 -0.35
CA LYS A 37 15.87 -8.57 -1.28
C LYS A 37 17.24 -8.10 -1.74
N GLY A 38 17.42 -6.79 -1.95
CA GLY A 38 18.72 -6.24 -2.32
C GLY A 38 19.72 -6.34 -1.17
N ALA A 39 19.28 -6.14 0.07
CA ALA A 39 20.14 -6.30 1.26
C ALA A 39 20.47 -7.77 1.58
N GLU A 40 19.55 -8.71 1.29
CA GLU A 40 19.84 -10.15 1.32
C GLU A 40 20.88 -10.53 0.25
N ALA A 41 20.75 -9.97 -0.95
CA ALA A 41 21.66 -10.23 -2.05
C ALA A 41 22.99 -9.47 -1.93
N PHE A 42 23.04 -8.33 -1.25
CA PHE A 42 24.25 -7.52 -1.08
C PHE A 42 24.45 -7.13 0.39
N PRO A 43 25.37 -7.81 1.10
CA PRO A 43 25.67 -7.49 2.48
C PRO A 43 26.15 -6.04 2.62
N LEU A 44 25.42 -5.25 3.40
CA LEU A 44 25.75 -3.86 3.70
C LEU A 44 26.63 -3.80 4.97
N ALA A 45 27.73 -3.06 4.89
CA ALA A 45 28.60 -2.82 6.03
C ALA A 45 29.14 -1.38 5.99
N ALA A 46 29.27 -0.74 7.16
CA ALA A 46 29.96 0.54 7.27
C ALA A 46 31.44 0.39 6.86
N GLY A 47 31.99 1.41 6.21
CA GLY A 47 33.34 1.41 5.63
C GLY A 47 33.46 0.73 4.26
N LEU A 48 32.39 0.11 3.75
CA LEU A 48 32.43 -0.55 2.44
C LEU A 48 32.42 0.49 1.30
N ALA A 49 33.40 0.41 0.41
CA ALA A 49 33.43 1.20 -0.82
C ALA A 49 32.54 0.56 -1.88
N VAL A 50 31.58 1.32 -2.41
CA VAL A 50 30.60 0.83 -3.39
C VAL A 50 30.38 1.82 -4.52
N THR A 51 29.99 1.28 -5.68
CA THR A 51 29.38 2.04 -6.77
C THR A 51 27.92 1.63 -6.87
N LEU A 52 27.01 2.59 -6.95
CA LEU A 52 25.58 2.34 -7.09
C LEU A 52 24.96 3.15 -8.23
N GLU A 53 23.89 2.61 -8.79
CA GLU A 53 23.01 3.29 -9.73
C GLU A 53 21.57 3.13 -9.26
N GLY A 54 20.75 4.16 -9.41
CA GLY A 54 19.37 4.11 -8.97
C GLY A 54 18.56 5.35 -9.29
N GLU A 55 17.27 5.29 -9.01
CA GLU A 55 16.37 6.42 -9.19
C GLU A 55 16.50 7.39 -8.00
N ARG A 56 16.76 8.67 -8.28
CA ARG A 56 16.71 9.73 -7.27
C ARG A 56 15.25 10.04 -6.93
N ARG A 57 14.86 9.73 -5.69
CA ARG A 57 13.61 10.19 -5.07
C ARG A 57 13.89 11.44 -4.22
N PRO A 58 12.85 12.20 -3.82
CA PRO A 58 13.03 13.35 -2.93
C PRO A 58 13.73 13.03 -1.61
N SER A 59 13.58 11.81 -1.08
CA SER A 59 14.12 11.40 0.22
C SER A 59 15.30 10.43 0.16
N GLU A 60 15.49 9.70 -0.94
CA GLU A 60 16.47 8.61 -1.03
C GLU A 60 16.81 8.27 -2.49
N ILE A 61 17.86 7.48 -2.69
CA ILE A 61 18.15 6.81 -3.96
C ILE A 61 17.59 5.40 -3.88
N LYS A 62 16.66 5.08 -4.79
CA LYS A 62 16.17 3.71 -4.93
C LYS A 62 17.13 2.93 -5.81
N VAL A 63 18.01 2.14 -5.20
CA VAL A 63 19.17 1.55 -5.86
C VAL A 63 18.74 0.42 -6.80
N ALA A 64 18.98 0.56 -8.10
CA ALA A 64 18.71 -0.48 -9.10
C ALA A 64 19.91 -1.41 -9.32
N ARG A 65 21.13 -0.94 -9.02
CA ARG A 65 22.36 -1.72 -9.17
C ARG A 65 23.40 -1.28 -8.15
N ILE A 66 24.14 -2.23 -7.58
CA ILE A 66 25.22 -1.95 -6.62
C ILE A 66 26.40 -2.90 -6.85
N ALA A 67 27.62 -2.38 -6.73
CA ALA A 67 28.86 -3.13 -6.88
C ALA A 67 29.87 -2.72 -5.82
N THR A 68 30.79 -3.63 -5.50
CA THR A 68 31.99 -3.40 -4.69
C THR A 68 33.17 -4.08 -5.38
N PRO A 69 34.41 -3.56 -5.26
CA PRO A 69 35.58 -4.24 -5.78
C PRO A 69 35.68 -5.70 -5.32
N GLY A 70 36.11 -6.59 -6.21
CA GLY A 70 36.27 -8.02 -5.92
C GLY A 70 34.97 -8.84 -5.92
N ARG A 71 33.83 -8.23 -6.29
CA ARG A 71 32.52 -8.91 -6.35
C ARG A 71 31.77 -8.59 -7.63
N ALA A 72 31.01 -9.57 -8.13
CA ALA A 72 30.05 -9.34 -9.20
C ALA A 72 28.99 -8.29 -8.78
N PRO A 73 28.66 -7.33 -9.66
CA PRO A 73 27.58 -6.38 -9.43
C PRO A 73 26.24 -7.09 -9.20
N VAL A 74 25.42 -6.51 -8.32
CA VAL A 74 24.08 -7.01 -8.00
C VAL A 74 23.05 -6.07 -8.62
N GLU A 75 22.15 -6.64 -9.43
CA GLU A 75 20.96 -5.94 -9.92
C GLU A 75 19.79 -6.12 -8.96
N ILE A 76 19.10 -5.03 -8.68
CA ILE A 76 18.06 -4.97 -7.66
C ILE A 76 16.74 -4.67 -8.35
N HIS A 77 15.90 -5.69 -8.36
CA HIS A 77 14.56 -5.60 -8.90
C HIS A 77 13.60 -5.23 -7.78
N HIS A 78 13.38 -3.93 -7.61
CA HIS A 78 12.33 -3.41 -6.73
C HIS A 78 10.98 -3.73 -7.33
N LYS A 79 10.46 -4.94 -7.07
CA LYS A 79 9.03 -5.18 -7.24
C LYS A 79 8.35 -4.17 -6.32
N LYS A 80 7.53 -3.28 -6.88
CA LYS A 80 6.54 -2.57 -6.06
C LYS A 80 5.89 -3.66 -5.21
N PRO A 81 5.83 -3.49 -3.88
CA PRO A 81 4.95 -4.32 -3.10
C PRO A 81 3.61 -4.25 -3.83
N ASN A 82 3.16 -5.38 -4.37
CA ASN A 82 1.73 -5.56 -4.51
C ASN A 82 1.28 -5.42 -3.07
N HIS A 83 0.86 -4.22 -2.66
CA HIS A 83 -0.01 -4.13 -1.51
C HIS A 83 -1.05 -5.22 -1.78
N PRO A 84 -1.29 -6.14 -0.83
CA PRO A 84 -2.50 -6.92 -0.88
C PRO A 84 -3.65 -5.93 -0.69
N GLY A 85 -3.95 -5.14 -1.72
CA GLY A 85 -5.32 -4.82 -1.99
C GLY A 85 -5.96 -6.19 -2.14
N LYS A 86 -6.76 -6.59 -1.15
CA LYS A 86 -7.76 -7.65 -1.27
C LYS A 86 -8.17 -7.72 -2.74
N SER A 87 -8.08 -8.89 -3.37
CA SER A 87 -8.53 -9.10 -4.75
C SER A 87 -9.81 -8.31 -5.00
N ARG A 88 -9.69 -7.15 -5.65
CA ARG A 88 -10.81 -6.24 -5.88
C ARG A 88 -11.34 -6.67 -7.23
N SER A 89 -12.37 -7.49 -7.23
CA SER A 89 -13.06 -7.81 -8.48
C SER A 89 -13.64 -6.51 -9.05
N ASP A 90 -13.35 -6.22 -10.32
CA ASP A 90 -14.07 -5.21 -11.12
C ASP A 90 -15.51 -5.66 -11.48
N ALA A 91 -16.02 -6.69 -10.80
CA ALA A 91 -17.38 -7.18 -10.96
C ALA A 91 -18.37 -6.11 -10.46
N PRO A 92 -19.45 -5.84 -11.22
CA PRO A 92 -20.55 -5.03 -10.75
C PRO A 92 -21.06 -5.55 -9.40
N VAL A 93 -21.26 -4.67 -8.42
CA VAL A 93 -21.82 -5.05 -7.13
C VAL A 93 -23.33 -5.17 -7.28
N ASP A 94 -23.87 -6.36 -7.02
CA ASP A 94 -25.30 -6.62 -7.00
C ASP A 94 -25.89 -6.20 -5.63
N PRO A 95 -26.79 -5.18 -5.58
CA PRO A 95 -27.44 -4.76 -4.34
C PRO A 95 -28.21 -5.86 -3.63
N ALA A 96 -28.82 -6.80 -4.37
CA ALA A 96 -29.57 -7.91 -3.77
C ALA A 96 -28.64 -8.89 -3.06
N ALA A 97 -27.52 -9.24 -3.70
CA ALA A 97 -26.48 -10.06 -3.08
C ALA A 97 -25.87 -9.39 -1.84
N ALA A 98 -25.67 -8.06 -1.88
CA ALA A 98 -25.18 -7.30 -0.73
C ALA A 98 -26.16 -7.33 0.45
N LEU A 99 -27.47 -7.17 0.20
CA LEU A 99 -28.51 -7.27 1.23
C LEU A 99 -28.60 -8.68 1.84
N ALA A 100 -28.48 -9.72 1.02
CA ALA A 100 -28.46 -11.10 1.48
C ALA A 100 -27.24 -11.36 2.38
N ALA A 101 -26.06 -10.87 2.00
CA ALA A 101 -24.85 -11.01 2.80
C ALA A 101 -24.92 -10.26 4.13
N VAL A 102 -25.49 -9.05 4.14
CA VAL A 102 -25.74 -8.28 5.37
C VAL A 102 -26.69 -9.03 6.30
N THR A 103 -27.77 -9.59 5.76
CA THR A 103 -28.73 -10.40 6.53
C THR A 103 -28.08 -11.68 7.09
N ALA A 104 -27.31 -12.39 6.27
CA ALA A 104 -26.57 -13.58 6.69
C ALA A 104 -25.52 -13.28 7.78
N ALA A 105 -24.99 -12.06 7.81
CA ALA A 105 -24.08 -11.56 8.85
C ALA A 105 -24.79 -11.08 10.13
N GLY A 106 -26.11 -11.32 10.25
CA GLY A 106 -26.89 -11.02 11.45
C GLY A 106 -27.35 -9.57 11.57
N TRP A 107 -27.35 -8.81 10.47
CA TRP A 107 -27.83 -7.44 10.44
C TRP A 107 -29.24 -7.36 9.87
N THR A 108 -30.05 -6.45 10.38
CA THR A 108 -31.35 -6.09 9.82
C THR A 108 -31.22 -4.83 8.97
N PRO A 109 -31.20 -4.94 7.62
CA PRO A 109 -31.12 -3.77 6.74
C PRO A 109 -32.42 -2.97 6.73
N THR A 110 -32.32 -1.66 6.52
CA THR A 110 -33.45 -0.74 6.34
C THR A 110 -33.15 0.28 5.25
N GLY A 111 -34.20 0.82 4.63
CA GLY A 111 -34.09 1.79 3.54
C GLY A 111 -33.50 1.22 2.24
N GLU A 112 -33.36 2.09 1.24
CA GLU A 112 -32.80 1.68 -0.06
C GLU A 112 -31.26 1.60 -0.02
N PRO A 113 -30.66 0.49 -0.47
CA PRO A 113 -29.21 0.39 -0.63
C PRO A 113 -28.70 1.41 -1.64
N ARG A 114 -27.54 2.00 -1.35
CA ARG A 114 -26.93 2.99 -2.24
C ARG A 114 -25.78 2.37 -3.00
N LEU A 115 -25.96 2.25 -4.31
CA LEU A 115 -24.94 1.71 -5.21
C LEU A 115 -23.80 2.72 -5.41
N LYS A 116 -22.58 2.26 -5.20
CA LYS A 116 -21.35 2.94 -5.60
C LYS A 116 -20.65 2.08 -6.67
N PRO A 117 -19.74 2.66 -7.46
CA PRO A 117 -19.04 1.90 -8.51
C PRO A 117 -18.31 0.64 -8.02
N LYS A 118 -18.00 0.54 -6.71
CA LYS A 118 -17.15 -0.53 -6.15
C LYS A 118 -17.71 -1.20 -4.88
N HIS A 119 -18.85 -0.74 -4.36
CA HIS A 119 -19.48 -1.29 -3.16
C HIS A 119 -20.94 -0.85 -3.11
N VAL A 120 -21.72 -1.49 -2.25
CA VAL A 120 -23.06 -1.04 -1.88
C VAL A 120 -23.00 -0.56 -0.44
N GLU A 121 -23.59 0.60 -0.18
CA GLU A 121 -23.77 1.12 1.16
C GLU A 121 -25.16 0.71 1.65
N VAL A 122 -25.22 0.02 2.78
CA VAL A 122 -26.46 -0.49 3.40
C VAL A 122 -26.60 0.10 4.79
N LEU A 123 -27.78 0.64 5.11
CA LEU A 123 -28.10 1.02 6.47
C LEU A 123 -28.68 -0.21 7.19
N ALA A 124 -28.10 -0.59 8.32
CA ALA A 124 -28.56 -1.73 9.07
C ALA A 124 -28.29 -1.58 10.57
N ARG A 125 -28.93 -2.41 11.39
CA ARG A 125 -28.61 -2.56 12.82
C ARG A 125 -28.62 -4.02 13.22
N ARG A 126 -27.99 -4.34 14.35
CA ARG A 126 -28.17 -5.65 15.01
C ARG A 126 -29.18 -5.44 16.13
N ASP A 127 -30.22 -6.26 16.15
CA ASP A 127 -31.29 -6.21 17.16
C ASP A 127 -31.84 -4.78 17.38
N ASP A 128 -31.79 -4.27 18.61
CA ASP A 128 -32.14 -2.91 19.02
C ASP A 128 -30.93 -1.96 19.10
N GLY A 129 -29.79 -2.38 18.57
CA GLY A 129 -28.54 -1.64 18.58
C GLY A 129 -28.54 -0.40 17.67
N ALA A 130 -27.43 0.33 17.72
CA ALA A 130 -27.26 1.55 16.94
C ALA A 130 -27.31 1.27 15.43
N TRP A 131 -28.01 2.16 14.71
CA TRP A 131 -27.95 2.18 13.26
C TRP A 131 -26.52 2.38 12.78
N THR A 132 -26.15 1.62 11.75
CA THR A 132 -24.80 1.57 11.20
C THR A 132 -24.89 1.56 9.68
N GLU A 133 -24.04 2.36 9.02
CA GLU A 133 -23.81 2.26 7.59
C GLU A 133 -22.71 1.22 7.33
N LEU A 134 -23.08 0.18 6.60
CA LEU A 134 -22.21 -0.92 6.19
C LEU A 134 -21.76 -0.72 4.75
N HIS A 135 -20.47 -0.95 4.47
CA HIS A 135 -19.95 -1.00 3.11
C HIS A 135 -19.68 -2.44 2.72
N VAL A 136 -20.39 -2.90 1.70
CA VAL A 136 -20.35 -4.28 1.22
C VAL A 136 -19.71 -4.31 -0.16
N ASP A 137 -18.64 -5.09 -0.33
CA ASP A 137 -17.99 -5.24 -1.64
C ASP A 137 -18.71 -6.25 -2.54
N ALA A 138 -18.23 -6.42 -3.78
CA ALA A 138 -18.79 -7.35 -4.76
C ALA A 138 -18.81 -8.82 -4.30
N SER A 139 -17.98 -9.20 -3.32
CA SER A 139 -17.95 -10.55 -2.77
C SER A 139 -18.97 -10.76 -1.63
N GLY A 140 -19.71 -9.72 -1.26
CA GLY A 140 -20.60 -9.73 -0.10
C GLY A 140 -19.88 -9.46 1.22
N ALA A 141 -18.58 -9.13 1.22
CA ALA A 141 -17.85 -8.87 2.45
C ALA A 141 -18.12 -7.46 2.97
N ILE A 142 -18.56 -7.38 4.23
CA ILE A 142 -18.63 -6.12 4.97
C ILE A 142 -17.19 -5.74 5.35
N TYR A 143 -16.66 -4.67 4.76
CA TYR A 143 -15.28 -4.22 5.01
C TYR A 143 -15.19 -2.92 5.80
N LYS A 144 -16.31 -2.24 6.02
CA LYS A 144 -16.38 -1.00 6.79
C LYS A 144 -17.73 -0.85 7.45
N GLU A 145 -17.69 -0.44 8.72
CA GLU A 145 -18.84 -0.08 9.55
C GLU A 145 -18.61 1.36 10.04
N LYS A 146 -19.62 2.21 9.95
CA LYS A 146 -19.56 3.57 10.51
C LYS A 146 -20.93 4.08 10.93
N ALA A 147 -20.94 5.09 11.79
CA ALA A 147 -22.16 5.81 12.13
C ALA A 147 -22.83 6.35 10.85
N PRO A 148 -24.17 6.26 10.74
CA PRO A 148 -24.89 6.72 9.58
C PRO A 148 -24.89 8.24 9.54
N ASP A 149 -24.63 8.78 8.35
CA ASP A 149 -24.78 10.20 8.10
C ASP A 149 -26.28 10.57 8.08
N ALA A 150 -26.69 11.50 8.95
CA ALA A 150 -28.09 11.89 9.11
C ALA A 150 -28.66 12.60 7.87
N ALA A 151 -27.85 13.35 7.12
CA ALA A 151 -28.29 13.98 5.88
C ALA A 151 -28.50 12.94 4.77
N LYS A 152 -27.72 11.86 4.80
CA LYS A 152 -27.80 10.74 3.85
C LYS A 152 -28.93 9.78 4.14
N TRP A 153 -29.18 9.48 5.42
CA TRP A 153 -30.08 8.42 5.87
C TRP A 153 -31.31 8.91 6.63
N GLY A 154 -31.49 10.22 6.79
CA GLY A 154 -32.53 10.79 7.64
C GLY A 154 -33.94 10.23 7.39
N ALA A 155 -34.32 9.97 6.14
CA ALA A 155 -35.62 9.38 5.80
C ALA A 155 -35.79 7.92 6.26
N ALA A 156 -34.69 7.17 6.39
CA ALA A 156 -34.68 5.78 6.84
C ALA A 156 -34.39 5.64 8.35
N LEU A 157 -33.97 6.73 9.00
CA LEU A 157 -33.72 6.82 10.45
C LEU A 157 -34.89 7.45 11.22
N ALA A 158 -35.85 8.04 10.51
CA ALA A 158 -37.09 8.61 11.07
C ALA A 158 -38.09 7.51 11.43
#